data_AF-A0A936FNZ2-F1
#
_entry.id   AF-A0A936FNZ2-F1
#
_cell.length_a   1.000
_cell.length_b   1.000
_cell.length_c   1.000
_cell.angle_alpha   90.00
_cell.angle_beta   90.00
_cell.angle_gamma   90.00
#
_symmetry.space_group_name_H-M   'P 1'
#
loop_
_entity.id
_entity.type
_entity.pdbx_description
1 polymer ?
#
loop_
_entity_poly.entity_id
_entity_poly.type
_entity_poly.pdbx_seq_one_letter_code
_entity_poly.pdbx_strand_id
1 'polypeptide(L)'
;MVNKADIARALDVDPAMVTRWTRRGMPLYSVEAARRWRLQNIRPRMKPPSRSPAVDLAALADLAADPAALGGLRSAIALLPAAVRAEIELPVETWDALLGADVLAALDAARDPAAAPLTDAEADEAGAVLVGVIAARACG
;
A
#
# COMPACT_ATOMS: atom_id res chain seq x y z
N MET A 1 23.39 39.04 -10.61
CA MET A 1 22.63 38.00 -11.34
C MET A 1 23.33 36.68 -11.10
N VAL A 2 22.66 35.66 -10.56
CA VAL A 2 23.31 34.41 -10.15
C VAL A 2 23.51 33.53 -11.37
N ASN A 3 24.68 32.89 -11.48
CA ASN A 3 24.95 31.97 -12.58
C ASN A 3 24.10 30.68 -12.44
N LYS A 4 23.67 30.10 -13.57
CA LYS A 4 22.91 28.84 -13.59
C LYS A 4 23.68 27.69 -12.95
N ALA A 5 25.01 27.68 -13.08
CA ALA A 5 25.87 26.68 -12.45
C ALA A 5 25.81 26.74 -10.91
N ASP A 6 25.76 27.94 -10.34
CA ASP A 6 25.70 28.12 -8.88
C ASP A 6 24.33 27.74 -8.33
N ILE A 7 23.25 28.04 -9.06
CA ILE A 7 21.90 27.59 -8.71
C ILE A 7 21.80 26.06 -8.78
N ALA A 8 22.39 25.43 -9.81
CA ALA A 8 22.41 23.98 -9.95
C ALA A 8 23.10 23.32 -8.75
N ARG A 9 24.29 23.83 -8.38
CA ARG A 9 25.05 23.36 -7.21
C ARG A 9 24.28 23.55 -5.90
N ALA A 10 23.64 24.71 -5.70
CA ALA A 10 22.91 25.00 -4.46
C ALA A 10 21.57 24.26 -4.32
N LEU A 11 21.00 23.77 -5.42
CA LEU A 11 19.77 22.96 -5.44
C LEU A 11 20.04 21.46 -5.54
N ASP A 12 21.31 21.06 -5.68
CA ASP A 12 21.75 19.69 -5.92
C ASP A 12 21.02 19.04 -7.11
N VAL A 13 21.10 19.70 -8.28
CA VAL A 13 20.45 19.25 -9.52
C VAL A 13 21.37 19.44 -10.73
N ASP A 14 21.08 18.70 -11.78
CA ASP A 14 21.79 18.83 -13.05
C ASP A 14 21.56 20.21 -13.71
N PRO A 15 22.59 20.88 -14.27
CA PRO A 15 22.45 22.17 -14.96
C PRO A 15 21.44 22.19 -16.12
N ALA A 16 21.20 21.05 -16.79
CA ALA A 16 20.17 20.92 -17.81
C ALA A 16 18.76 21.07 -17.22
N MET A 17 18.54 20.63 -15.97
CA MET A 17 17.27 20.86 -15.27
C MET A 17 17.03 22.33 -15.01
N VAL A 18 18.06 23.07 -14.56
CA VAL A 18 17.98 24.53 -14.35
C VAL A 18 17.62 25.24 -15.66
N THR A 19 18.22 24.85 -16.78
CA THR A 19 17.89 25.40 -18.11
C THR A 19 16.44 25.12 -18.49
N ARG A 20 15.97 23.88 -18.27
CA ARG A 20 14.57 23.50 -18.52
C ARG A 20 13.59 24.27 -17.65
N TRP A 21 13.89 24.45 -16.37
CA TRP A 21 13.05 25.19 -15.43
C TRP A 21 13.04 26.70 -15.71
N THR A 22 14.17 27.26 -16.16
CA THR A 22 14.23 28.66 -16.62
C THR A 22 13.26 28.89 -17.77
N ARG A 23 13.20 27.97 -18.75
CA ARG A 23 12.23 28.04 -19.86
C ARG A 23 10.77 27.95 -19.39
N ARG A 24 10.53 27.47 -18.17
CA ARG A 24 9.21 27.41 -17.52
C ARG A 24 8.94 28.59 -16.56
N GLY A 25 9.80 29.60 -16.55
CA GLY A 25 9.63 30.79 -15.72
C GLY A 25 10.31 30.74 -14.35
N MET A 26 11.26 29.82 -14.12
CA MET A 26 12.04 29.83 -12.88
C MET A 26 12.94 31.07 -12.79
N PRO A 27 12.88 31.85 -11.69
CA PRO A 27 13.71 33.04 -11.51
C PRO A 27 15.19 32.69 -11.33
N LEU A 28 16.09 33.50 -11.90
CA LEU A 28 17.56 33.33 -11.83
C LEU A 28 18.28 34.44 -11.05
N TYR A 29 17.55 35.37 -10.44
CA TYR A 29 18.15 36.47 -9.68
C TYR A 29 18.61 36.08 -8.28
N SER A 30 18.11 34.97 -7.72
CA SER A 30 18.49 34.43 -6.40
C SER A 30 18.25 32.91 -6.33
N VAL A 31 19.13 32.21 -5.60
CA VAL A 31 18.99 30.76 -5.29
C VAL A 31 17.71 30.48 -4.51
N GLU A 32 17.35 31.37 -3.58
CA GLU A 32 16.18 31.19 -2.71
C GLU A 32 14.87 31.26 -3.50
N ALA A 33 14.79 32.18 -4.48
CA ALA A 33 13.66 32.29 -5.39
C ALA A 33 13.52 31.03 -6.27
N ALA A 34 14.64 30.50 -6.77
CA ALA A 34 14.65 29.25 -7.53
C ALA A 34 14.19 28.05 -6.68
N ARG A 35 14.61 27.99 -5.40
CA ARG A 35 14.17 26.97 -4.44
C ARG A 35 12.66 27.02 -4.22
N ARG A 36 12.11 28.20 -3.96
CA ARG A 36 10.66 28.40 -3.77
C ARG A 36 9.87 27.99 -5.02
N TRP A 37 10.33 28.41 -6.20
CA TRP A 37 9.71 28.04 -7.46
C TRP A 37 9.71 26.52 -7.67
N ARG A 38 10.83 25.81 -7.38
CA ARG A 38 10.91 24.35 -7.48
C ARG A 38 9.87 23.67 -6.60
N LEU A 39 9.73 24.10 -5.34
CA LEU A 39 8.76 23.51 -4.41
C LEU A 39 7.31 23.67 -4.89
N GLN A 40 6.98 24.81 -5.48
CA GLN A 40 5.63 25.11 -5.95
C GLN A 40 5.29 24.43 -7.28
N ASN A 41 6.28 24.27 -8.18
CA ASN A 41 6.04 23.89 -9.57
C ASN A 41 6.51 22.47 -9.92
N ILE A 42 7.47 21.93 -9.16
CA ILE A 42 8.06 20.62 -9.43
C ILE A 42 7.59 19.66 -8.34
N ARG A 43 6.59 18.84 -8.67
CA ARG A 43 6.22 17.70 -7.83
C ARG A 43 7.35 16.67 -7.89
N PRO A 44 7.95 16.28 -6.74
CA PRO A 44 8.85 15.15 -6.72
C PRO A 44 8.10 13.95 -7.28
N ARG A 45 8.58 13.38 -8.39
CA ARG A 45 8.13 12.06 -8.80
C ARG A 45 8.69 11.09 -7.78
N MET A 46 7.92 10.83 -6.72
CA MET A 46 8.15 9.65 -5.90
C MET A 46 7.91 8.49 -6.85
N LYS A 47 8.99 7.81 -7.25
CA LYS A 47 8.86 6.51 -7.91
C LYS A 47 8.07 5.67 -6.90
N PRO A 48 6.94 5.04 -7.30
CA PRO A 48 6.29 4.10 -6.40
C PRO A 48 7.37 3.12 -5.93
N PRO A 49 7.36 2.72 -4.64
CA PRO A 49 8.33 1.75 -4.15
C PRO A 49 8.38 0.62 -5.17
N SER A 50 9.56 0.40 -5.76
CA SER A 50 9.71 -0.69 -6.72
C SER A 50 9.24 -1.94 -5.99
N ARG A 51 8.30 -2.65 -6.61
CA ARG A 51 7.65 -3.90 -6.17
C ARG A 51 8.30 -4.51 -4.93
N SER A 52 7.45 -4.74 -3.93
CA SER A 52 7.71 -5.45 -2.69
C SER A 52 8.84 -6.48 -2.80
N PRO A 53 9.66 -6.67 -1.75
CA PRO A 53 10.58 -7.81 -1.71
C PRO A 53 9.82 -9.03 -2.18
N ALA A 54 10.37 -9.75 -3.17
CA ALA A 54 9.73 -10.93 -3.71
C ALA A 54 9.44 -11.84 -2.52
N VAL A 55 8.17 -11.86 -2.13
CA VAL A 55 7.71 -12.71 -1.05
C VAL A 55 7.86 -14.10 -1.62
N ASP A 56 8.78 -14.87 -1.05
CA ASP A 56 8.98 -16.24 -1.48
C ASP A 56 7.75 -17.06 -1.05
N LEU A 57 6.82 -17.21 -2.00
CA LEU A 57 5.58 -17.94 -1.79
C LEU A 57 5.84 -19.41 -1.46
N ALA A 58 6.97 -19.98 -1.91
CA ALA A 58 7.36 -21.33 -1.53
C ALA A 58 7.77 -21.39 -0.05
N ALA A 59 8.54 -20.42 0.43
CA ALA A 59 8.88 -20.33 1.85
C ALA A 59 7.65 -20.10 2.74
N LEU A 60 6.65 -19.36 2.27
CA LEU A 60 5.36 -19.22 2.96
C LEU A 60 4.56 -20.52 2.97
N ALA A 61 4.56 -21.28 1.87
CA ALA A 61 3.88 -22.57 1.78
C ALA A 61 4.53 -23.62 2.70
N ASP A 62 5.87 -23.64 2.78
CA ASP A 62 6.61 -24.50 3.70
C ASP A 62 6.32 -24.13 5.17
N LEU A 63 6.20 -22.83 5.49
CA LEU A 63 5.77 -22.38 6.83
C LEU A 63 4.33 -22.79 7.14
N ALA A 64 3.46 -22.80 6.13
CA ALA A 64 2.05 -23.17 6.28
C ALA A 64 1.84 -24.67 6.52
N ALA A 65 2.82 -25.51 6.15
CA ALA A 65 2.79 -26.95 6.41
C ALA A 65 3.06 -27.30 7.88
N ASP A 66 3.62 -26.38 8.67
CA ASP A 66 3.84 -26.57 10.11
C ASP A 66 2.72 -25.89 10.93
N PRO A 67 1.83 -26.67 11.59
CA PRO A 67 0.75 -26.11 12.40
C PRO A 67 1.26 -25.27 13.59
N ALA A 68 2.48 -25.51 14.07
CA ALA A 68 3.09 -24.70 15.13
C ALA A 68 3.55 -23.31 14.62
N ALA A 69 3.75 -23.14 13.31
CA ALA A 69 4.17 -21.89 12.69
C ALA A 69 2.99 -20.99 12.24
N LEU A 70 1.75 -21.49 12.31
CA LEU A 70 0.55 -20.77 11.84
C LEU A 70 0.32 -19.43 12.57
N GLY A 71 0.66 -19.34 13.87
CA GLY A 71 0.59 -18.07 14.61
C GLY A 71 1.55 -17.00 14.09
N GLY A 72 2.74 -17.43 13.66
CA GLY A 72 3.73 -16.56 12.99
C GLY A 72 3.27 -16.17 11.58
N LEU A 73 2.68 -17.11 10.85
CA LEU A 73 2.15 -16.88 9.51
C LEU A 73 1.02 -15.84 9.49
N ARG A 74 0.06 -15.93 10.43
CA ARG A 74 -1.04 -14.95 10.54
C ARG A 74 -0.53 -13.53 10.82
N SER A 75 0.48 -13.41 11.68
CA SER A 75 1.13 -12.14 11.99
C SER A 75 1.93 -11.59 10.80
N ALA A 76 2.62 -12.47 10.06
CA ALA A 76 3.38 -12.09 8.87
C ALA A 76 2.46 -11.61 7.74
N ILE A 77 1.33 -12.30 7.49
CA ILE A 77 0.33 -11.88 6.51
C ILE A 77 -0.31 -10.55 6.92
N ALA A 78 -0.56 -10.31 8.21
CA ALA A 78 -1.13 -9.06 8.69
C ALA A 78 -0.24 -7.82 8.40
N LEU A 79 1.09 -8.01 8.35
CA LEU A 79 2.06 -6.96 8.03
C LEU A 79 2.16 -6.66 6.53
N LEU A 80 1.60 -7.50 5.65
CA LEU A 80 1.60 -7.27 4.21
C LEU A 80 0.60 -6.18 3.81
N PRO A 81 0.93 -5.33 2.82
CA PRO A 81 -0.02 -4.36 2.24
C PRO A 81 -1.28 -5.05 1.72
N ALA A 82 -2.43 -4.38 1.80
CA ALA A 82 -3.72 -4.94 1.38
C ALA A 82 -3.71 -5.47 -0.07
N ALA A 83 -3.05 -4.76 -1.00
CA ALA A 83 -2.91 -5.20 -2.38
C ALA A 83 -2.15 -6.54 -2.50
N VAL A 84 -1.13 -6.77 -1.68
CA VAL A 84 -0.35 -8.02 -1.68
C VAL A 84 -1.17 -9.14 -1.05
N ARG A 85 -1.90 -8.86 0.04
CA ARG A 85 -2.78 -9.87 0.69
C ARG A 85 -3.84 -10.42 -0.24
N ALA A 86 -4.39 -9.58 -1.13
CA ALA A 86 -5.41 -9.98 -2.11
C ALA A 86 -4.84 -10.89 -3.22
N GLU A 87 -3.52 -10.89 -3.43
CA GLU A 87 -2.85 -11.75 -4.42
C GLU A 87 -2.36 -13.07 -3.81
N ILE A 88 -2.52 -13.29 -2.49
CA ILE A 88 -2.08 -14.53 -1.84
C ILE A 88 -3.13 -15.62 -2.10
N GLU A 89 -2.84 -16.48 -3.06
CA GLU A 89 -3.57 -17.73 -3.27
C GLU A 89 -3.04 -18.81 -2.30
N LEU A 90 -3.65 -18.92 -1.11
CA LEU A 90 -3.43 -20.07 -0.24
C LEU A 90 -4.49 -21.15 -0.53
N PRO A 91 -4.13 -22.44 -0.41
CA PRO A 91 -5.09 -23.54 -0.39
C PRO A 91 -6.18 -23.31 0.66
N VAL A 92 -7.41 -23.79 0.40
CA VAL A 92 -8.56 -23.55 1.29
C VAL A 92 -8.32 -24.13 2.68
N GLU A 93 -7.62 -25.27 2.73
CA GLU A 93 -7.24 -25.97 3.95
C GLU A 93 -6.29 -25.13 4.82
N THR A 94 -5.42 -24.35 4.19
CA THR A 94 -4.51 -23.42 4.86
C THR A 94 -5.27 -22.21 5.40
N TRP A 95 -6.26 -21.71 4.66
CA TRP A 95 -7.13 -20.64 5.14
C TRP A 95 -7.97 -21.09 6.34
N ASP A 96 -8.51 -22.31 6.32
CA ASP A 96 -9.27 -22.89 7.43
C ASP A 96 -8.41 -23.03 8.70
N ALA A 97 -7.17 -23.52 8.53
CA ALA A 97 -6.22 -23.63 9.62
C ALA A 97 -5.80 -22.26 10.18
N LEU A 98 -5.65 -21.25 9.32
CA LEU A 98 -5.29 -19.88 9.72
C LEU A 98 -6.40 -19.15 10.45
N LEU A 99 -7.65 -19.31 10.00
CA LEU A 99 -8.82 -18.73 10.68
C LEU A 99 -8.99 -19.35 12.06
N GLY A 100 -8.77 -20.67 12.16
CA GLY A 100 -8.90 -21.44 13.40
C GLY A 100 -10.35 -21.85 13.63
N ALA A 101 -10.53 -23.02 14.25
CA ALA A 101 -11.85 -23.60 14.51
C ALA A 101 -12.77 -22.66 15.32
N ASP A 102 -12.21 -21.88 16.23
CA ASP A 102 -12.97 -20.95 17.07
C ASP A 102 -13.52 -19.75 16.29
N VAL A 103 -12.78 -19.24 15.30
CA VAL A 103 -13.24 -18.13 14.45
C VAL A 103 -14.29 -18.63 13.46
N LEU A 104 -14.08 -19.81 12.88
CA LEU A 104 -15.08 -20.47 12.04
C LEU A 104 -16.37 -20.75 12.83
N ALA A 105 -16.25 -21.30 14.04
CA ALA A 105 -17.38 -21.53 14.93
C ALA A 105 -18.06 -20.22 15.36
N ALA A 106 -17.32 -19.14 15.60
CA ALA A 106 -17.90 -17.83 15.89
C ALA A 106 -18.61 -17.21 14.68
N LEU A 107 -18.07 -17.38 13.46
CA LEU A 107 -18.72 -16.95 12.21
C LEU A 107 -19.97 -17.75 11.93
N ASP A 108 -19.94 -19.07 12.13
CA ASP A 108 -21.11 -19.95 11.99
C ASP A 108 -22.15 -19.69 13.09
N ALA A 109 -21.74 -19.39 14.31
CA ALA A 109 -22.67 -19.02 15.38
C ALA A 109 -23.28 -17.62 15.16
N ALA A 110 -22.54 -16.71 14.53
CA ALA A 110 -23.05 -15.39 14.12
C ALA A 110 -23.90 -15.46 12.84
N ARG A 111 -23.78 -16.55 12.06
CA ARG A 111 -24.62 -16.81 10.90
C ARG A 111 -26.00 -17.21 11.39
N ASP A 112 -26.96 -16.32 11.21
CA ASP A 112 -28.37 -16.66 11.43
C ASP A 112 -28.81 -17.69 10.38
N PRO A 113 -29.11 -18.95 10.76
CA PRO A 113 -29.51 -19.97 9.80
C PRO A 113 -30.91 -19.72 9.21
N ALA A 114 -31.69 -18.80 9.80
CA ALA A 114 -32.99 -18.38 9.30
C ALA A 114 -32.91 -17.13 8.40
N ALA A 115 -31.74 -16.49 8.29
CA ALA A 115 -31.55 -15.39 7.36
C ALA A 115 -31.66 -15.91 5.92
N ALA A 116 -32.55 -15.30 5.14
CA ALA A 116 -32.61 -15.54 3.72
C ALA A 116 -31.23 -15.23 3.10
N PRO A 117 -30.80 -15.98 2.05
CA PRO A 117 -29.58 -15.64 1.34
C PRO A 117 -29.66 -14.18 0.87
N LEU A 118 -28.58 -13.43 1.12
CA LEU A 118 -28.46 -12.05 0.67
C LEU A 118 -28.70 -12.01 -0.84
N THR A 119 -29.55 -11.08 -1.27
CA THR A 119 -29.62 -10.73 -2.69
C THR A 119 -28.30 -10.10 -3.13
N ASP A 120 -27.99 -10.14 -4.43
CA ASP A 120 -26.74 -9.58 -4.96
C ASP A 120 -26.55 -8.11 -4.53
N ALA A 121 -27.64 -7.34 -4.47
CA ALA A 121 -27.61 -5.94 -4.01
C ALA A 121 -27.25 -5.81 -2.52
N GLU A 122 -27.77 -6.68 -1.66
CA GLU A 122 -27.47 -6.66 -0.23
C GLU A 122 -26.06 -7.19 0.05
N ALA A 123 -25.55 -8.12 -0.76
CA ALA A 123 -24.17 -8.58 -0.70
C ALA A 123 -23.19 -7.46 -1.09
N ASP A 124 -23.49 -6.69 -2.14
CA ASP A 124 -22.71 -5.52 -2.56
C ASP A 124 -22.71 -4.43 -1.48
N GLU A 125 -23.86 -4.18 -0.85
CA GLU A 125 -23.98 -3.20 0.24
C GLU A 125 -23.21 -3.63 1.49
N ALA A 126 -23.33 -4.90 1.89
CA ALA A 126 -22.57 -5.46 3.01
C ALA A 126 -21.05 -5.39 2.73
N GLY A 127 -20.63 -5.68 1.50
CA GLY A 127 -19.25 -5.52 1.06
C GLY A 127 -18.75 -4.08 1.18
N ALA A 128 -19.55 -3.10 0.74
CA ALA A 128 -19.21 -1.68 0.82
C ALA A 128 -19.06 -1.19 2.27
N VAL A 129 -19.92 -1.64 3.18
CA VAL A 129 -19.83 -1.34 4.62
C VAL A 129 -18.54 -1.91 5.22
N LEU A 130 -18.18 -3.15 4.88
CA LEU A 130 -16.97 -3.80 5.35
C LEU A 130 -15.70 -3.08 4.87
N VAL A 131 -15.67 -2.68 3.60
CA VAL A 131 -14.58 -1.86 3.03
C VAL A 131 -14.48 -0.51 3.75
N GLY A 132 -15.60 0.14 4.05
CA GLY A 132 -15.63 1.39 4.81
C GLY A 132 -15.07 1.26 6.23
N VAL A 133 -15.42 0.19 6.95
CA VAL A 133 -14.91 -0.09 8.30
C VAL A 133 -13.41 -0.38 8.29
N ILE A 134 -12.93 -1.12 7.29
CA ILE A 134 -11.49 -1.42 7.12
C ILE A 134 -10.72 -0.13 6.81
N ALA A 135 -11.25 0.71 5.91
CA ALA A 135 -10.63 1.99 5.55
C ALA A 135 -10.56 2.96 6.75
N ALA A 136 -11.63 3.03 7.56
CA ALA A 136 -11.67 3.87 8.76
C ALA A 136 -10.62 3.44 9.80
N ARG A 137 -10.37 2.13 9.96
CA ARG A 137 -9.35 1.59 10.87
C ARG A 137 -7.91 1.76 10.36
N ALA A 138 -7.71 1.95 9.06
CA ALA A 138 -6.38 2.17 8.48
C ALA A 138 -5.91 3.63 8.59
N CYS A 139 -6.81 4.56 8.90
CA CYS A 139 -6.56 6.01 8.94
C CYS A 139 -6.58 6.61 10.36
N GLY A 140 -6.78 5.80 11.41
CA GLY A 140 -6.74 6.21 12.81
C GLY A 140 -5.62 5.53 13.56
#